data_AF-A0A7C4ZSX5-F1
#
_entry.id   AF-A0A7C4ZSX5-F1
#
_cell.length_a   1.000
_cell.length_b   1.000
_cell.length_c   1.000
_cell.angle_alpha   90.00
_cell.angle_beta   90.00
_cell.angle_gamma   90.00
#
_symmetry.space_group_name_H-M   'P 1'
#
loop_
_entity.id
_entity.type
_entity.pdbx_description
1 polymer ?
#
loop_
_entity_poly.entity_id
_entity_poly.type
_entity_poly.pdbx_seq_one_letter_code
_entity_poly.pdbx_strand_id
1 'polypeptide(L)'
;MFWDQRNKLTSEYAVNQAVPNLERLYNDYPSQVTYILNKQGLGRYLYPLSILCQKCSRYIPRSRIINCPFCKRENKTEKEKGEEPLKILKLRYAKGEITKEQYEEMKKTLELP
;
A
#
# COMPACT_ATOMS: atom_id res chain seq x y z
N MET A 1 23.92 -24.59 33.35
CA MET A 1 24.05 -25.21 32.01
C MET A 1 22.76 -25.91 31.53
N PHE A 2 22.11 -26.81 32.28
CA PHE A 2 20.88 -27.49 31.81
C PHE A 2 19.62 -26.59 31.72
N TRP A 3 19.52 -25.60 32.61
CA TRP A 3 18.39 -24.64 32.65
C TRP A 3 18.45 -23.59 31.53
N ASP A 4 19.65 -23.10 31.18
CA ASP A 4 19.84 -22.16 30.07
C ASP A 4 19.48 -22.77 28.72
N GLN A 5 19.77 -24.06 28.53
CA GLN A 5 19.49 -24.77 27.29
C GLN A 5 18.00 -25.05 27.10
N ARG A 6 17.26 -25.34 28.18
CA ARG A 6 15.79 -25.43 28.14
C ARG A 6 15.14 -24.08 27.84
N ASN A 7 15.60 -23.00 28.49
CA ASN A 7 15.06 -21.65 28.26
C ASN A 7 15.30 -21.17 26.82
N LYS A 8 16.45 -21.53 26.25
CA LYS A 8 16.76 -21.22 24.85
C LYS A 8 15.85 -21.99 23.89
N LEU A 9 15.65 -23.28 24.12
CA LEU A 9 14.75 -24.13 23.32
C LEU A 9 13.26 -23.73 23.44
N THR A 10 12.79 -23.35 24.62
CA THR A 10 11.41 -22.85 24.80
C THR A 10 11.22 -21.48 24.16
N SER A 11 12.25 -20.63 24.16
CA SER A 11 12.21 -19.35 23.43
C SER A 11 12.17 -19.54 21.91
N GLU A 12 12.94 -20.49 21.36
CA GLU A 12 12.96 -20.80 19.93
C GLU A 12 11.64 -21.44 19.47
N TYR A 13 11.06 -22.36 20.27
CA TYR A 13 9.75 -22.95 19.97
C TYR A 13 8.63 -21.92 19.96
N ALA A 14 8.59 -21.03 20.96
CA ALA A 14 7.61 -19.96 21.04
C ALA A 14 7.72 -18.98 19.85
N VAL A 15 8.95 -18.65 19.43
CA VAL A 15 9.21 -17.84 18.23
C VAL A 15 8.74 -18.57 16.98
N ASN A 16 9.03 -19.86 16.82
CA ASN A 16 8.64 -20.64 15.65
C ASN A 16 7.12 -20.77 15.49
N GLN A 17 6.36 -20.79 16.58
CA GLN A 17 4.89 -20.76 16.53
C GLN A 17 4.32 -19.35 16.29
N ALA A 18 5.00 -18.30 16.76
CA ALA A 18 4.55 -16.92 16.60
C ALA A 18 4.86 -16.34 15.20
N VAL A 19 5.94 -16.78 14.55
CA VAL A 19 6.42 -16.24 13.26
C VAL A 19 5.40 -16.38 12.12
N PRO A 20 4.73 -17.53 11.90
CA PRO A 20 3.71 -17.64 10.85
C PRO A 20 2.54 -16.67 11.05
N ASN A 21 2.13 -16.47 12.30
CA ASN A 21 1.08 -15.50 12.64
C ASN A 21 1.54 -14.06 12.41
N LEU A 22 2.80 -13.76 12.74
CA LEU A 22 3.39 -12.46 12.50
C LEU A 22 3.51 -12.15 11.00
N GLU A 23 3.93 -13.12 10.18
CA GLU A 23 4.01 -12.94 8.73
C GLU A 23 2.64 -12.62 8.12
N ARG A 24 1.60 -13.35 8.51
CA ARG A 24 0.22 -13.08 8.08
C ARG A 24 -0.22 -11.67 8.47
N LEU A 25 -0.05 -11.31 9.73
CA LEU A 25 -0.42 -9.97 10.22
C LEU A 25 0.38 -8.87 9.53
N TYR A 26 1.67 -9.07 9.29
CA TYR A 26 2.53 -8.10 8.62
C TYR A 26 2.13 -7.91 7.16
N ASN A 27 1.72 -8.98 6.48
CA ASN A 27 1.16 -8.91 5.14
C ASN A 27 -0.13 -8.09 5.11
N ASP A 28 -1.07 -8.33 6.02
CA ASP A 28 -2.38 -7.66 6.03
C ASP A 28 -2.30 -6.19 6.49
N TYR A 29 -1.49 -5.93 7.52
CA TYR A 29 -1.41 -4.64 8.23
C TYR A 29 0.04 -4.15 8.40
N PRO A 30 0.79 -3.92 7.29
CA PRO A 30 2.22 -3.66 7.34
C PRO A 30 2.58 -2.42 8.17
N SER A 31 1.79 -1.36 8.07
CA SER A 31 2.00 -0.11 8.81
C SER A 31 1.80 -0.31 10.32
N GLN A 32 0.68 -0.93 10.70
CA GLN A 32 0.28 -1.12 12.09
C GLN A 32 1.24 -2.05 12.80
N VAL A 33 1.59 -3.19 12.19
CA VAL A 33 2.54 -4.15 12.75
C VAL A 33 3.92 -3.53 12.93
N THR A 34 4.42 -2.80 11.92
CA THR A 34 5.71 -2.09 12.02
C THR A 34 5.71 -1.09 13.18
N TYR A 35 4.64 -0.30 13.31
CA TYR A 35 4.51 0.67 14.41
C TYR A 35 4.50 -0.01 15.78
N ILE A 36 3.66 -1.03 15.97
CA ILE A 36 3.51 -1.74 17.25
C ILE A 36 4.83 -2.39 17.66
N LEU A 37 5.48 -3.12 16.76
CA LEU A 37 6.73 -3.83 17.08
C LEU A 37 7.88 -2.86 17.36
N ASN A 38 8.00 -1.76 16.60
CA ASN A 38 9.02 -0.75 16.88
C ASN A 38 8.79 -0.07 18.23
N LYS A 39 7.53 0.24 18.58
CA LYS A 39 7.18 0.82 19.88
C LYS A 39 7.53 -0.10 21.05
N GLN A 40 7.52 -1.42 20.83
CA GLN A 40 7.91 -2.43 21.82
C GLN A 40 9.40 -2.83 21.77
N GLY A 41 10.21 -2.23 20.89
CA GLY A 41 11.61 -2.61 20.71
C GLY A 41 11.81 -3.98 20.02
N LEU A 42 10.76 -4.50 19.39
CA LEU A 42 10.69 -5.81 18.73
C LEU A 42 10.83 -5.73 17.20
N GLY A 43 11.21 -4.57 16.65
CA GLY A 43 11.31 -4.35 15.19
C GLY A 43 12.22 -5.35 14.45
N ARG A 44 13.23 -5.91 15.14
CA ARG A 44 14.16 -6.91 14.57
C ARG A 44 13.47 -8.16 14.03
N TYR A 45 12.31 -8.54 14.56
CA TYR A 45 11.56 -9.72 14.08
C TYR A 45 10.94 -9.52 12.69
N LEU A 46 10.85 -8.27 12.22
CA LEU A 46 10.42 -7.97 10.86
C LEU A 46 11.52 -8.16 9.83
N TYR A 47 12.81 -8.10 10.21
CA TYR A 47 13.92 -8.23 9.26
C TYR A 47 13.84 -9.49 8.37
N PRO A 48 13.64 -10.71 8.91
CA PRO A 48 13.51 -11.91 8.06
C PRO A 48 12.23 -11.93 7.21
N LEU A 49 11.21 -11.15 7.57
CA LEU A 49 9.92 -11.09 6.87
C LEU A 49 9.82 -9.90 5.89
N SER A 50 10.81 -9.02 5.90
CA SER A 50 10.81 -7.78 5.13
C SER A 50 11.75 -7.85 3.93
N ILE A 51 11.47 -7.00 2.96
CA ILE A 51 12.35 -6.65 1.84
C ILE A 51 12.31 -5.14 1.63
N LEU A 52 13.44 -4.58 1.17
CA LEU A 52 13.50 -3.17 0.82
C LEU A 52 12.76 -2.95 -0.51
N CYS A 53 11.76 -2.07 -0.49
CA CYS A 53 11.11 -1.63 -1.71
C CYS A 53 12.07 -0.78 -2.55
N GLN A 54 12.33 -1.19 -3.79
CA GLN A 54 13.23 -0.46 -4.71
C GLN A 54 12.68 0.91 -5.15
N LYS A 55 11.38 1.16 -4.99
CA LYS A 55 10.75 2.42 -5.40
C LYS A 55 10.82 3.51 -4.32
N CYS A 56 10.58 3.14 -3.06
CA CYS A 56 10.45 4.11 -1.96
C CYS A 56 11.42 3.86 -0.80
N SER A 57 12.32 2.88 -0.92
CA SER A 57 13.30 2.49 0.09
C SER A 57 12.71 2.17 1.47
N ARG A 58 11.44 1.77 1.52
CA ARG A 58 10.78 1.30 2.76
C ARG A 58 10.82 -0.22 2.86
N TYR A 59 10.94 -0.72 4.08
CA TYR A 59 10.73 -2.14 4.37
C TYR A 59 9.25 -2.51 4.20
N ILE A 60 9.01 -3.53 3.38
CA ILE A 60 7.69 -4.09 3.10
C ILE A 60 7.72 -5.59 3.31
N PRO A 61 6.56 -6.23 3.51
CA PRO A 61 6.51 -7.69 3.55
C PRO A 61 7.06 -8.31 2.26
N ARG A 62 7.85 -9.39 2.39
CA ARG A 62 8.47 -10.08 1.24
C ARG A 62 7.46 -10.49 0.17
N SER A 63 6.28 -10.94 0.58
CA SER A 63 5.17 -11.32 -0.31
C SER A 63 4.65 -10.16 -1.19
N ARG A 64 4.95 -8.90 -0.81
CA ARG A 64 4.47 -7.68 -1.46
C ARG A 64 5.54 -6.95 -2.27
N ILE A 65 6.65 -7.60 -2.63
CA ILE A 65 7.77 -6.98 -3.37
C ILE A 65 7.30 -6.23 -4.64
N ILE A 66 6.34 -6.82 -5.38
CA ILE A 66 5.80 -6.25 -6.63
C ILE A 66 4.79 -5.13 -6.35
N ASN A 67 4.04 -5.23 -5.24
CA ASN A 67 2.95 -4.32 -4.89
C ASN A 67 3.20 -3.69 -3.53
N CYS A 68 4.11 -2.72 -3.50
CA CYS A 68 4.45 -1.99 -2.29
C CYS A 68 3.20 -1.29 -1.70
N PRO A 69 2.81 -1.60 -0.45
CA PRO A 69 1.64 -0.98 0.19
C PRO A 69 1.80 0.52 0.47
N PHE A 70 3.02 1.05 0.36
CA PHE A 70 3.35 2.45 0.65
C PHE A 70 3.58 3.30 -0.60
N CYS A 71 3.95 2.69 -1.72
CA CYS A 71 3.99 3.41 -2.98
C CYS A 71 2.54 3.70 -3.36
N LYS A 72 2.16 4.97 -3.44
CA LYS A 72 0.88 5.34 -4.04
C LYS A 72 0.84 4.68 -5.43
N ARG A 73 -0.31 4.13 -5.82
CA ARG A 73 -0.53 3.66 -7.21
C ARG A 73 -0.41 4.87 -8.13
N GLU A 74 0.80 5.24 -8.51
CA GLU A 74 1.05 6.12 -9.65
C GLU A 74 0.87 5.28 -10.91
N ASN A 75 -0.39 4.98 -11.21
CA ASN A 75 -0.85 4.59 -12.52
C ASN A 75 -2.20 5.30 -12.74
N LYS A 76 -2.22 6.64 -12.64
CA LYS A 76 -3.08 7.40 -13.54
C LYS A 76 -2.22 7.65 -14.76
N THR A 77 -2.32 6.77 -15.76
CA THR A 77 -1.77 7.06 -17.09
C THR A 77 -2.31 8.42 -17.53
N GLU A 78 -1.55 9.21 -18.28
CA GLU A 78 -1.98 10.55 -18.69
C GLU A 78 -3.34 10.57 -19.43
N LYS A 79 -3.78 9.42 -19.97
CA LYS A 79 -5.14 9.18 -20.47
C LYS A 79 -6.25 9.40 -19.43
N GLU A 80 -6.05 8.99 -18.17
CA GLU A 80 -7.08 9.13 -17.13
C GLU A 80 -7.25 10.58 -16.65
N LYS A 81 -6.23 11.44 -16.81
CA LYS A 81 -6.34 12.87 -16.48
C LYS A 81 -7.23 13.62 -17.47
N GLY A 82 -7.35 13.18 -18.72
CA GLY A 82 -8.31 13.75 -19.70
C GLY A 82 -9.71 13.17 -19.53
N GLU A 83 -9.81 11.91 -19.13
CA GLU A 83 -11.10 11.26 -18.85
C GLU A 83 -11.83 11.87 -17.65
N GLU A 84 -11.11 12.34 -16.63
CA GLU A 84 -11.70 12.91 -15.40
C GLU A 84 -12.44 14.25 -15.64
N PRO A 85 -11.86 15.26 -16.34
CA PRO A 85 -12.57 16.48 -16.77
C PRO A 85 -13.75 16.21 -17.72
N LEU A 86 -13.57 15.36 -18.74
CA LEU A 86 -14.64 15.04 -19.68
C LEU A 86 -15.80 14.30 -19.00
N LYS A 87 -15.50 13.45 -18.01
CA LYS A 87 -16.53 12.76 -17.21
C LYS A 87 -17.32 13.72 -16.34
N ILE A 88 -16.66 14.70 -15.69
CA ILE A 88 -17.35 15.76 -14.95
C ILE A 88 -18.25 16.57 -15.89
N LEU A 89 -17.74 16.93 -17.06
CA LEU A 89 -18.49 17.69 -18.05
C LEU A 89 -19.75 16.95 -18.53
N LYS A 90 -19.63 15.64 -18.82
CA LYS A 90 -20.78 14.76 -19.15
C LYS A 90 -21.82 14.70 -18.03
N LEU A 91 -21.37 14.60 -16.77
CA LEU A 91 -22.27 14.57 -15.61
C LEU A 91 -23.06 15.87 -15.45
N ARG A 92 -22.41 17.03 -15.63
CA ARG A 92 -23.09 18.33 -15.56
C ARG A 92 -24.14 18.48 -16.66
N TYR A 93 -23.82 18.05 -17.87
CA TYR A 93 -24.77 18.05 -18.98
C TYR A 93 -25.96 17.13 -18.72
N ALA A 94 -25.73 15.89 -18.25
CA ALA A 94 -26.80 14.95 -17.91
C ALA A 94 -27.73 15.44 -16.79
N LYS A 95 -27.20 16.23 -15.86
CA LYS A 95 -27.97 16.89 -14.81
C LYS A 95 -28.70 18.17 -15.25
N GLY A 96 -28.42 18.66 -16.46
CA GLY A 96 -28.94 19.95 -16.95
C GLY A 96 -28.31 21.18 -16.30
N GLU A 97 -27.14 21.04 -15.66
CA GLU A 97 -26.39 22.17 -15.08
C GLU A 97 -25.74 23.04 -16.15
N ILE A 98 -25.51 22.48 -17.34
CA ILE A 98 -24.96 23.16 -18.51
C ILE A 98 -25.78 22.81 -19.76
N THR A 99 -25.82 23.73 -20.72
CA THR A 99 -26.50 23.50 -22.00
C THR A 99 -25.64 22.67 -22.95
N LYS A 100 -26.24 22.22 -24.06
CA LYS A 100 -25.52 21.47 -25.10
C LYS A 100 -24.40 22.30 -25.73
N GLU A 101 -24.62 23.60 -25.92
CA GLU A 101 -23.66 24.52 -26.50
C GLU A 101 -22.44 24.68 -25.58
N GLN A 102 -22.69 24.86 -24.28
CA GLN A 102 -21.65 24.94 -23.25
C GLN A 102 -20.84 23.65 -23.15
N TYR A 103 -21.50 22.49 -23.25
CA TYR A 103 -20.84 21.19 -23.27
C TYR A 103 -19.87 21.07 -24.46
N GLU A 104 -20.31 21.40 -25.67
CA GLU A 104 -19.48 21.26 -26.88
C GLU A 104 -18.30 22.24 -26.90
N GLU A 105 -18.48 23.46 -26.39
CA GLU A 105 -17.39 24.44 -26.29
C GLU A 105 -16.31 24.00 -25.29
N MET A 106 -16.71 23.61 -24.08
CA MET A 106 -15.78 23.15 -23.04
C MET A 106 -15.10 21.84 -23.42
N LYS A 107 -15.81 20.96 -24.13
CA LYS A 107 -15.26 19.69 -24.63
C LYS A 107 -14.10 19.93 -25.62
N LYS A 108 -14.24 20.87 -26.55
CA LYS A 108 -13.17 21.22 -27.51
C LYS A 108 -11.91 21.72 -26.80
N THR A 109 -12.05 22.52 -25.76
CA THR A 109 -10.93 23.02 -24.95
C THR A 109 -10.22 21.92 -24.18
N LEU A 110 -10.95 20.87 -23.77
CA LEU A 110 -10.38 19.74 -23.03
C LEU A 110 -9.77 18.65 -23.94
N GLU A 111 -10.19 18.57 -25.20
CA GLU A 111 -9.68 17.61 -26.19
C GLU A 111 -8.45 18.11 -26.97
N LEU A 112 -8.15 19.41 -26.93
CA LEU A 112 -6.97 20.02 -27.55
C LEU A 112 -5.90 20.33 -26.47
N PRO A 113 -4.90 19.46 -26.26
CA PRO A 113 -3.77 19.74 -25.37
C PRO A 113 -2.80 20.80 -25.96
#